data_AF-A0A8W8P080-F1
#
_entry.id   AF-A0A8W8P080-F1
#
_cell.length_a   1.000
_cell.length_b   1.000
_cell.length_c   1.000
_cell.angle_alpha   90.00
_cell.angle_beta   90.00
_cell.angle_gamma   90.00
#
_symmetry.space_group_name_H-M   'P 1'
#
loop_
_entity.id
_entity.type
_entity.pdbx_description
1 polymer ?
#
loop_
_entity_poly.entity_id
_entity_poly.type
_entity_poly.pdbx_seq_one_letter_code
_entity_poly.pdbx_strand_id
1 'polypeptide(L)'
;MIHPQWIVLVGLLCCAHCYENLSRRPTTVLTQSSTYHAQTASIANDGDVQTNEQHCAHTAHNHPKAWLQVDFGQSYSINNVKIYYRKEATQTTTSQRTRCYTDNTTAPDLPPNIIDITCKQTARYVIVETTYDAPEDEITGAILEICEIEVYDPLQTQVMEISYYLQHQLMKTSFLSPTIYLNH
;
A
#
# COMPACT_ATOMS: atom_id res chain seq x y z
N MET A 1 -31.35 17.20 40.32
CA MET A 1 -29.95 17.23 40.76
C MET A 1 -29.11 16.67 39.63
N ILE A 2 -28.15 17.47 39.16
CA ILE A 2 -27.06 17.13 38.23
C ILE A 2 -26.11 16.17 39.00
N HIS A 3 -25.33 15.20 38.49
CA HIS A 3 -24.91 14.76 37.16
C HIS A 3 -24.30 13.34 37.32
N PRO A 4 -24.19 12.53 36.26
CA PRO A 4 -22.86 11.96 36.03
C PRO A 4 -22.46 12.06 34.56
N GLN A 5 -21.55 12.98 34.28
CA GLN A 5 -20.65 12.97 33.12
C GLN A 5 -19.57 11.89 33.25
N TRP A 6 -19.96 10.64 33.52
CA TRP A 6 -19.03 9.50 33.64
C TRP A 6 -19.43 8.30 32.80
N ILE A 7 -20.10 8.52 31.67
CA ILE A 7 -20.02 7.60 30.54
C ILE A 7 -19.44 8.39 29.39
N VAL A 8 -18.16 8.74 29.52
CA VAL A 8 -17.30 8.83 28.34
C VAL A 8 -17.27 7.40 27.80
N LEU A 9 -18.21 7.09 26.90
CA LEU A 9 -18.05 5.97 25.98
C LEU A 9 -16.78 6.29 25.20
N VAL A 10 -15.67 5.76 25.70
CA VAL A 10 -14.37 5.71 25.04
C VAL A 10 -14.64 5.28 23.60
N GLY A 11 -14.20 6.14 22.69
CA GLY A 11 -14.53 6.08 21.28
C GLY A 11 -14.37 4.69 20.70
N LEU A 12 -15.51 4.08 20.36
CA LEU A 12 -15.58 3.10 19.30
C LEU A 12 -16.11 3.80 18.04
N LEU A 13 -15.42 4.85 17.60
CA LEU A 13 -15.44 5.19 16.17
C LEU A 13 -14.60 4.10 15.49
N CYS A 14 -15.21 2.94 15.32
CA CYS A 14 -14.72 1.93 14.41
C CYS A 14 -14.84 2.58 13.02
N CYS A 15 -13.74 3.17 12.53
CA CYS A 15 -13.69 3.69 11.18
C CYS A 15 -14.04 2.55 10.24
N ALA A 16 -15.24 2.55 9.67
CA ALA A 16 -15.65 1.59 8.64
C ALA A 16 -14.84 1.73 7.32
N HIS A 17 -13.79 2.56 7.31
CA HIS A 17 -12.91 2.87 6.19
C HIS A 17 -11.49 3.26 6.65
N CYS A 18 -10.96 2.67 7.72
CA CYS A 18 -9.53 2.87 8.02
C CYS A 18 -8.68 2.04 7.04
N TYR A 19 -7.83 2.73 6.28
CA TYR A 19 -6.80 2.10 5.48
C TYR A 19 -5.50 2.09 6.29
N GLU A 20 -4.77 0.98 6.26
CA GLU A 20 -3.45 0.89 6.85
C GLU A 20 -2.38 0.87 5.77
N ASN A 21 -1.34 1.69 5.91
CA ASN A 21 -0.17 1.63 5.03
C ASN A 21 0.74 0.45 5.41
N LEU A 22 0.62 -0.65 4.67
CA LEU A 22 1.42 -1.86 4.81
C LEU A 22 2.91 -1.61 4.57
N SER A 23 3.31 -0.61 3.77
CA SER A 23 4.72 -0.37 3.47
C SER A 23 5.54 0.03 4.70
N ARG A 24 4.87 0.53 5.75
CA ARG A 24 5.46 1.00 7.01
C ARG A 24 5.48 -0.04 8.12
N ARG A 25 4.98 -1.26 7.87
CA ARG A 25 5.01 -2.34 8.87
C ARG A 25 6.43 -2.83 9.10
N PRO A 26 6.80 -3.23 10.34
CA PRO A 26 8.10 -3.84 10.62
C PRO A 26 8.36 -5.15 9.85
N THR A 27 7.31 -5.82 9.38
CA THR A 27 7.39 -7.04 8.57
C THR A 27 7.68 -6.77 7.11
N THR A 28 7.55 -5.51 6.66
CA THR A 28 7.70 -5.16 5.26
C THR A 28 9.16 -4.93 4.92
N VAL A 29 9.64 -5.63 3.89
CA VAL A 29 11.01 -5.57 3.41
C VAL A 29 11.01 -5.13 1.95
N LEU A 30 11.78 -4.10 1.64
CA LEU A 30 11.99 -3.64 0.26
C LEU A 30 13.33 -4.15 -0.26
N THR A 31 13.33 -4.60 -1.51
CA THR A 31 14.53 -4.99 -2.26
C THR A 31 14.46 -4.41 -3.66
N GLN A 32 15.61 -4.24 -4.30
CA GLN A 32 15.70 -3.70 -5.67
C GLN A 32 16.73 -4.46 -6.49
N SER A 33 16.60 -4.38 -7.81
CA SER A 33 17.44 -5.12 -8.78
C SER A 33 18.94 -4.83 -8.67
N SER A 34 19.27 -3.60 -8.34
CA SER A 34 20.63 -3.07 -8.24
C SER A 34 20.60 -1.79 -7.41
N THR A 35 21.73 -1.32 -6.88
CA THR A 35 21.78 -0.08 -6.09
C THR A 35 22.80 0.88 -6.69
N TYR A 36 22.34 2.10 -6.97
CA TYR A 36 23.20 3.21 -7.31
C TYR A 36 23.67 3.89 -6.02
N HIS A 37 25.00 3.94 -5.82
CA HIS A 37 25.63 4.45 -4.59
C HIS A 37 25.01 3.89 -3.30
N ALA A 38 24.51 4.77 -2.43
CA ALA A 38 23.91 4.43 -1.15
C ALA A 38 22.36 4.52 -1.16
N GLN A 39 21.73 4.69 -2.33
CA GLN A 39 20.29 4.87 -2.48
C GLN A 39 19.55 3.53 -2.46
N THR A 40 19.51 2.92 -1.28
CA THR A 40 18.94 1.59 -1.04
C THR A 40 17.41 1.58 -1.14
N ALA A 41 16.84 0.40 -1.37
CA ALA A 41 15.39 0.21 -1.51
C ALA A 41 14.56 0.68 -0.30
N SER A 42 15.13 0.68 0.91
CA SER A 42 14.42 1.10 2.13
C SER A 42 14.13 2.60 2.20
N ILE A 43 14.74 3.42 1.33
CA ILE A 43 14.40 4.84 1.23
C ILE A 43 12.96 4.97 0.72
N ALA A 44 12.55 4.11 -0.23
CA ALA A 44 11.20 4.16 -0.80
C ALA A 44 10.08 3.77 0.18
N ASN A 45 10.37 3.41 1.43
CA ASN A 45 9.34 3.23 2.45
C ASN A 45 9.72 3.87 3.77
N ASP A 46 10.55 4.92 3.75
CA ASP A 46 11.05 5.60 4.95
C ASP A 46 10.09 6.67 5.48
N GLY A 47 9.04 7.00 4.72
CA GLY A 47 7.99 7.96 5.08
C GLY A 47 8.28 9.39 4.60
N ASP A 48 9.37 9.62 3.87
CA ASP A 48 9.68 10.90 3.25
C ASP A 48 9.14 10.96 1.82
N VAL A 49 8.10 11.78 1.62
CA VAL A 49 7.41 11.91 0.32
C VAL A 49 8.07 12.94 -0.61
N GLN A 50 9.24 13.46 -0.25
CA GLN A 50 9.98 14.40 -1.11
C GLN A 50 10.47 13.72 -2.38
N THR A 51 10.29 14.37 -3.52
CA THR A 51 10.59 13.80 -4.84
C THR A 51 11.91 14.25 -5.44
N ASN A 52 12.83 14.75 -4.61
CA ASN A 52 14.20 15.05 -5.04
C ASN A 52 15.07 13.80 -4.86
N GLU A 53 16.09 13.65 -5.72
CA GLU A 53 16.92 12.45 -5.86
C GLU A 53 17.41 11.89 -4.51
N GLN A 54 17.81 12.76 -3.58
CA GLN A 54 18.38 12.34 -2.30
C GLN A 54 17.41 11.55 -1.40
N HIS A 55 16.10 11.68 -1.63
CA HIS A 55 15.06 10.93 -0.91
C HIS A 55 14.48 9.80 -1.75
N CYS A 56 15.20 9.33 -2.77
CA CYS A 56 14.72 8.25 -3.62
C CYS A 56 15.65 7.04 -3.59
N ALA A 57 15.04 5.86 -3.52
CA ALA A 57 15.70 4.62 -3.85
C ALA A 57 16.07 4.67 -5.34
N HIS A 58 17.29 4.24 -5.68
CA HIS A 58 17.83 4.38 -7.03
C HIS A 58 18.53 3.10 -7.45
N THR A 59 18.06 2.55 -8.58
CA THR A 59 18.70 1.39 -9.22
C THR A 59 19.87 1.81 -10.08
N ALA A 60 20.89 0.96 -10.22
CA ALA A 60 22.02 1.28 -11.10
C ALA A 60 21.61 1.20 -12.58
N HIS A 61 22.22 2.04 -13.41
CA HIS A 61 22.07 2.06 -14.88
C HIS A 61 22.76 0.86 -15.57
N ASN A 62 22.78 0.82 -16.91
CA ASN A 62 23.32 -0.28 -17.74
C ASN A 62 22.65 -1.65 -17.55
N HIS A 63 21.39 -1.67 -17.09
CA HIS A 63 20.59 -2.88 -17.00
C HIS A 63 19.44 -2.85 -18.02
N PRO A 64 19.04 -3.99 -18.62
CA PRO A 64 17.90 -4.01 -19.55
C PRO A 64 16.54 -3.87 -18.83
N LYS A 65 16.51 -4.03 -17.51
CA LYS A 65 15.33 -3.97 -16.65
C LYS A 65 15.77 -3.56 -15.24
N ALA A 66 15.00 -2.67 -14.62
CA ALA A 66 15.11 -2.31 -13.21
C ALA A 66 13.81 -2.66 -12.47
N TRP A 67 13.90 -3.02 -11.20
CA TRP A 67 12.73 -3.33 -10.38
C TRP A 67 12.93 -3.02 -8.89
N LEU A 68 11.83 -2.73 -8.22
CA LEU A 68 11.70 -2.65 -6.76
C LEU A 68 10.56 -3.57 -6.32
N GLN A 69 10.82 -4.41 -5.30
CA GLN A 69 9.86 -5.33 -4.73
C GLN A 69 9.62 -4.98 -3.26
N VAL A 70 8.35 -4.84 -2.91
CA VAL A 70 7.84 -4.76 -1.53
C VAL A 70 7.35 -6.16 -1.13
N ASP A 71 7.96 -6.79 -0.13
CA ASP A 71 7.50 -8.04 0.50
C ASP A 71 6.88 -7.73 1.86
N PHE A 72 5.58 -7.97 2.03
CA PHE A 72 4.90 -7.72 3.30
C PHE A 72 5.08 -8.85 4.34
N GLY A 73 5.79 -9.92 3.99
CA GLY A 73 6.00 -11.13 4.80
C GLY A 73 4.84 -12.13 4.73
N GLN A 74 3.63 -11.67 4.43
CA GLN A 74 2.42 -12.48 4.21
C GLN A 74 1.48 -11.80 3.21
N SER A 75 0.43 -12.50 2.78
CA SER A 75 -0.56 -11.92 1.86
C SER A 75 -1.53 -10.98 2.58
N TYR A 76 -1.82 -9.84 1.95
CA TYR A 76 -2.79 -8.85 2.42
C TYR A 76 -3.80 -8.49 1.34
N SER A 77 -4.94 -7.92 1.72
CA SER A 77 -5.97 -7.47 0.79
C SER A 77 -5.65 -6.04 0.35
N ILE A 78 -4.86 -5.88 -0.70
CA ILE A 78 -4.49 -4.56 -1.19
C ILE A 78 -5.72 -3.89 -1.79
N ASN A 79 -5.91 -2.60 -1.51
CA ASN A 79 -6.92 -1.75 -2.15
C ASN A 79 -6.29 -0.65 -2.99
N ASN A 80 -5.21 -0.02 -2.51
CA ASN A 80 -4.60 1.12 -3.19
C ASN A 80 -3.07 1.06 -3.10
N VAL A 81 -2.39 1.50 -4.15
CA VAL A 81 -0.93 1.66 -4.17
C VAL A 81 -0.63 3.07 -4.65
N LYS A 82 0.03 3.86 -3.80
CA LYS A 82 0.46 5.22 -4.13
C LYS A 82 1.97 5.24 -4.27
N ILE A 83 2.47 5.79 -5.38
CA ILE A 83 3.90 5.84 -5.69
C ILE A 83 4.31 7.28 -5.96
N TYR A 84 5.40 7.69 -5.31
CA TYR A 84 6.05 8.98 -5.49
C TYR A 84 7.35 8.73 -6.25
N TYR A 85 7.38 9.07 -7.52
CA TYR A 85 8.59 9.00 -8.35
C TYR A 85 9.45 10.25 -8.16
N ARG A 86 10.75 10.15 -8.48
CA ARG A 86 11.58 11.34 -8.61
C ARG A 86 10.92 12.27 -9.63
N LYS A 87 10.98 13.57 -9.37
CA LYS A 87 10.37 14.62 -10.20
C LYS A 87 10.81 14.61 -11.68
N GLU A 88 11.85 13.83 -12.02
CA GLU A 88 12.46 13.72 -13.35
C GLU A 88 12.34 12.28 -13.95
N ALA A 89 11.74 11.31 -13.26
CA ALA A 89 11.80 9.89 -13.66
C ALA A 89 10.63 9.41 -14.55
N THR A 90 10.94 8.44 -15.42
CA THR A 90 10.13 7.97 -16.57
C THR A 90 10.05 6.44 -16.61
N GLN A 91 8.90 5.86 -17.02
CA GLN A 91 8.55 4.45 -16.77
C GLN A 91 8.19 3.67 -18.05
N THR A 92 8.51 2.36 -18.10
CA THR A 92 7.98 1.37 -19.09
C THR A 92 7.74 -0.02 -18.48
N THR A 93 7.33 -1.00 -19.31
CA THR A 93 6.65 -2.24 -18.93
C THR A 93 7.53 -3.48 -18.78
N THR A 94 7.10 -4.44 -17.96
CA THR A 94 7.59 -5.84 -18.02
C THR A 94 6.45 -6.84 -17.81
N SER A 95 6.39 -7.90 -18.61
CA SER A 95 5.30 -8.89 -18.61
C SER A 95 5.55 -10.05 -17.64
N GLN A 96 4.70 -10.17 -16.60
CA GLN A 96 3.89 -11.34 -16.21
C GLN A 96 3.56 -11.32 -14.69
N ARG A 97 2.38 -11.85 -14.34
CA ARG A 97 1.60 -11.80 -13.07
C ARG A 97 0.53 -10.70 -13.04
N THR A 98 -0.51 -10.89 -12.23
CA THR A 98 -1.73 -10.04 -12.24
C THR A 98 -1.39 -8.57 -12.03
N ARG A 99 -1.50 -7.78 -13.09
CA ARG A 99 -1.03 -6.39 -13.16
C ARG A 99 -2.20 -5.45 -12.89
N CYS A 100 -2.10 -4.65 -11.82
CA CYS A 100 -3.14 -3.67 -11.46
C CYS A 100 -3.08 -2.38 -12.29
N TYR A 101 -1.91 -2.01 -12.81
CA TYR A 101 -1.70 -0.78 -13.55
C TYR A 101 -0.60 -0.97 -14.60
N THR A 102 -0.81 -0.38 -15.79
CA THR A 102 0.21 -0.25 -16.82
C THR A 102 0.27 1.21 -17.23
N ASP A 103 1.45 1.81 -17.11
CA ASP A 103 1.73 3.08 -17.75
C ASP A 103 2.07 2.85 -19.23
N ASN A 104 1.43 3.60 -20.14
CA ASN A 104 1.64 3.53 -21.59
C ASN A 104 2.24 4.83 -22.15
N THR A 105 2.68 5.76 -21.30
CA THR A 105 3.32 7.00 -21.74
C THR A 105 4.67 6.72 -22.39
N THR A 106 5.03 7.54 -23.36
CA THR A 106 6.31 7.47 -24.09
C THR A 106 6.86 8.87 -24.21
N ALA A 107 8.18 9.02 -24.23
CA ALA A 107 8.83 10.30 -24.50
C ALA A 107 8.20 10.96 -25.75
N PRO A 108 7.88 12.27 -25.70
CA PRO A 108 8.24 13.26 -24.67
C PRO A 108 7.23 13.39 -23.50
N ASP A 109 6.16 12.61 -23.48
CA ASP A 109 5.11 12.74 -22.46
C ASP A 109 5.48 11.93 -21.20
N LEU A 110 5.54 12.62 -20.05
CA LEU A 110 5.89 12.01 -18.77
C LEU A 110 4.65 11.78 -17.88
N PRO A 111 4.60 10.67 -17.11
CA PRO A 111 3.57 10.48 -16.10
C PRO A 111 3.74 11.48 -14.95
N PRO A 112 2.68 11.73 -14.16
CA PRO A 112 2.81 12.55 -12.97
C PRO A 112 3.73 11.88 -11.95
N ASN A 113 4.49 12.68 -11.21
CA ASN A 113 5.41 12.23 -10.17
C ASN A 113 4.70 11.56 -8.97
N ILE A 114 3.38 11.68 -8.88
CA ILE A 114 2.55 10.99 -7.89
C ILE A 114 1.43 10.29 -8.64
N ILE A 115 1.36 8.97 -8.49
CA ILE A 115 0.25 8.15 -9.00
C ILE A 115 -0.43 7.44 -7.84
N ASP A 116 -1.75 7.32 -7.92
CA ASP A 116 -2.57 6.61 -6.95
C ASP A 116 -3.40 5.55 -7.68
N ILE A 117 -3.09 4.28 -7.44
CA ILE A 117 -3.55 3.14 -8.22
C ILE A 117 -4.48 2.28 -7.37
N THR A 118 -5.77 2.29 -7.69
CA THR A 118 -6.70 1.31 -7.12
C THR A 118 -6.35 -0.09 -7.63
N CYS A 119 -5.93 -0.97 -6.71
CA CYS A 119 -5.46 -2.32 -6.97
C CYS A 119 -6.08 -3.28 -5.96
N LYS A 120 -7.30 -3.77 -6.25
CA LYS A 120 -8.08 -4.62 -5.33
C LYS A 120 -7.68 -6.09 -5.45
N GLN A 121 -6.50 -6.44 -4.93
CA GLN A 121 -5.91 -7.77 -5.07
C GLN A 121 -5.38 -8.30 -3.73
N THR A 122 -5.54 -9.60 -3.49
CA THR A 122 -4.83 -10.27 -2.40
C THR A 122 -3.43 -10.66 -2.86
N ALA A 123 -2.38 -10.07 -2.26
CA ALA A 123 -1.00 -10.33 -2.64
C ALA A 123 -0.03 -10.19 -1.45
N ARG A 124 1.09 -10.91 -1.52
CA ARG A 124 2.24 -10.75 -0.60
C ARG A 124 3.28 -9.76 -1.12
N TYR A 125 3.34 -9.59 -2.43
CA TYR A 125 4.35 -8.77 -3.09
C TYR A 125 3.69 -7.70 -3.94
N VAL A 126 4.26 -6.50 -3.89
CA VAL A 126 4.07 -5.45 -4.92
C VAL A 126 5.41 -5.28 -5.62
N ILE A 127 5.40 -5.32 -6.96
CA ILE A 127 6.60 -5.17 -7.77
C ILE A 127 6.36 -4.00 -8.72
N VAL A 128 7.26 -3.02 -8.68
CA VAL A 128 7.34 -1.92 -9.66
C VAL A 128 8.55 -2.20 -10.52
N GLU A 129 8.40 -2.12 -11.83
CA GLU A 129 9.44 -2.50 -12.78
C GLU A 129 9.41 -1.60 -14.00
N THR A 130 10.58 -1.41 -14.60
CA THR A 130 10.76 -0.59 -15.80
C THR A 130 11.81 -1.18 -16.73
N THR A 131 11.63 -0.95 -18.04
CA THR A 131 12.66 -1.16 -19.08
C THR A 131 13.05 0.16 -19.74
N TYR A 132 12.68 1.29 -19.14
CA TYR A 132 12.73 2.59 -19.80
C TYR A 132 14.17 3.05 -19.78
N ASP A 133 14.74 3.18 -20.97
CA ASP A 133 16.03 3.80 -21.18
C ASP A 133 15.82 5.30 -21.31
N ALA A 134 16.37 6.09 -20.39
CA ALA A 134 16.19 7.54 -20.30
C ALA A 134 17.21 8.26 -21.20
N PRO A 135 16.86 8.65 -22.43
CA PRO A 135 17.81 9.27 -23.36
C PRO A 135 18.36 10.62 -22.86
N GLU A 136 17.65 11.28 -21.94
CA GLU A 136 18.04 12.53 -21.29
C GLU A 136 19.27 12.42 -20.38
N ASP A 137 19.56 11.24 -19.83
CA ASP A 137 20.61 11.06 -18.81
C ASP A 137 22.01 10.88 -19.40
N GLU A 138 22.16 10.90 -20.74
CA GLU A 138 23.40 10.55 -21.48
C GLU A 138 23.99 9.17 -21.09
N ILE A 139 23.24 8.37 -20.33
CA ILE A 139 23.59 7.07 -19.78
C ILE A 139 22.51 6.07 -20.23
N THR A 140 22.94 4.88 -20.64
CA THR A 140 22.03 3.87 -21.18
C THR A 140 21.54 2.87 -20.14
N GLY A 141 20.34 2.35 -20.34
CA GLY A 141 19.74 1.26 -19.59
C GLY A 141 18.60 1.71 -18.67
N ALA A 142 17.82 0.73 -18.23
CA ALA A 142 16.68 0.93 -17.36
C ALA A 142 17.10 1.46 -15.98
N ILE A 143 16.52 2.58 -15.60
CA ILE A 143 16.67 3.21 -14.29
C ILE A 143 15.28 3.33 -13.64
N LEU A 144 15.20 2.93 -12.38
CA LEU A 144 14.03 3.08 -11.52
C LEU A 144 14.39 3.90 -10.29
N GLU A 145 13.64 4.97 -10.09
CA GLU A 145 13.75 5.90 -8.96
C GLU A 145 12.41 6.08 -8.27
N ILE A 146 12.29 5.57 -7.05
CA ILE A 146 11.07 5.66 -6.24
C ILE A 146 11.41 6.33 -4.93
N CYS A 147 10.75 7.44 -4.65
CA CYS A 147 10.96 8.24 -3.44
C CYS A 147 10.11 7.75 -2.29
N GLU A 148 8.87 7.33 -2.56
CA GLU A 148 8.06 6.65 -1.56
C GLU A 148 7.05 5.72 -2.25
N ILE A 149 6.77 4.57 -1.65
CA ILE A 149 5.67 3.68 -2.00
C ILE A 149 4.81 3.42 -0.77
N GLU A 150 3.52 3.72 -0.89
CA GLU A 150 2.51 3.48 0.13
C GLU A 150 1.54 2.42 -0.40
N VAL A 151 1.30 1.36 0.37
CA VAL A 151 0.39 0.27 -0.02
C VAL A 151 -0.69 0.14 1.03
N TYR A 152 -1.95 0.32 0.64
CA TYR A 152 -3.07 0.40 1.55
C TYR A 152 -3.97 -0.84 1.51
N ASP A 153 -4.14 -1.48 2.67
CA ASP A 153 -5.15 -2.52 2.92
C ASP A 153 -6.36 -1.86 3.63
N PRO A 154 -7.61 -2.09 3.19
CA PRO A 154 -8.79 -1.71 3.95
C PRO A 154 -8.85 -2.61 5.18
N LEU A 155 -8.67 -2.05 6.37
CA LEU A 155 -8.74 -2.81 7.61
C LEU A 155 -10.08 -3.55 7.68
N GLN A 156 -10.05 -4.85 7.35
CA GLN A 156 -11.23 -5.69 7.40
C GLN A 156 -11.59 -5.80 8.87
N THR A 157 -12.75 -5.27 9.22
CA THR A 157 -13.18 -5.08 10.59
C THR A 157 -13.55 -6.44 11.22
N GLN A 158 -12.57 -7.30 11.50
CA GLN A 158 -12.79 -8.50 12.34
C GLN A 158 -13.24 -8.13 13.76
N VAL A 159 -13.06 -6.87 14.15
CA VAL A 159 -13.55 -6.30 15.42
C VAL A 159 -15.09 -6.25 15.47
N MET A 160 -15.78 -6.24 14.32
CA MET A 160 -17.25 -6.23 14.28
C MET A 160 -17.87 -7.60 14.57
N GLU A 161 -17.22 -8.71 14.23
CA GLU A 161 -17.78 -10.04 14.56
C GLU A 161 -17.69 -10.32 16.06
N ILE A 162 -16.59 -9.96 16.71
CA ILE A 162 -16.44 -10.15 18.17
C ILE A 162 -17.39 -9.22 18.94
N SER A 163 -17.56 -7.96 18.50
CA SER A 163 -18.54 -7.05 19.12
C SER A 163 -19.98 -7.52 18.92
N TYR A 164 -20.34 -8.01 17.73
CA TYR A 164 -21.67 -8.56 17.46
C TYR A 164 -21.92 -9.83 18.28
N TYR A 165 -20.94 -10.74 18.37
CA TYR A 165 -21.02 -11.95 19.18
C TYR A 165 -21.10 -11.64 20.68
N LEU A 166 -20.34 -10.65 21.16
CA LEU A 166 -20.35 -10.22 22.57
C LEU A 166 -21.61 -9.42 22.93
N GLN A 167 -22.13 -8.57 22.03
CA GLN A 167 -23.43 -7.91 22.22
C GLN A 167 -24.59 -8.93 22.20
N HIS A 168 -24.53 -9.96 21.36
CA HIS A 168 -25.50 -11.05 21.36
C HIS A 168 -25.38 -12.00 22.57
N GLN A 169 -24.21 -12.11 23.21
CA GLN A 169 -24.03 -12.88 24.45
C GLN A 169 -24.46 -12.07 25.69
N LEU A 170 -24.27 -10.74 25.69
CA LEU A 170 -24.67 -9.85 26.79
C LEU A 170 -26.18 -9.55 26.83
N MET A 171 -26.91 -9.73 25.72
CA MET A 171 -28.38 -9.64 25.70
C MET A 171 -29.09 -10.95 26.08
N LYS A 172 -28.36 -12.04 26.36
CA LYS A 172 -28.94 -13.36 26.70
C LYS A 172 -29.04 -13.66 28.20
N THR A 173 -28.65 -12.75 29.10
CA THR A 173 -28.71 -12.99 30.56
C THR A 173 -29.86 -12.29 31.29
N SER A 174 -30.89 -11.82 30.60
CA SER A 174 -32.10 -11.34 31.26
C SER A 174 -33.37 -11.81 30.55
N PHE A 175 -34.18 -12.54 31.31
CA PHE A 175 -35.56 -12.98 31.10
C PHE A 175 -35.80 -14.35 30.42
N LEU A 176 -36.51 -15.17 31.18
CA LEU A 176 -37.05 -16.50 30.87
C LEU A 176 -38.37 -16.40 30.08
N SER A 177 -38.54 -17.32 29.11
CA SER A 177 -39.78 -17.91 28.52
C SER A 177 -40.62 -17.12 27.48
N PRO A 178 -41.41 -17.77 26.59
CA PRO A 178 -41.11 -18.88 25.65
C PRO A 178 -41.54 -18.63 24.16
N THR A 179 -41.04 -19.49 23.25
CA THR A 179 -41.42 -19.90 21.86
C THR A 179 -42.41 -19.10 20.99
N ILE A 180 -42.00 -18.79 19.72
CA ILE A 180 -42.85 -18.86 18.50
C ILE A 180 -41.98 -19.27 17.28
N TYR A 181 -42.43 -20.25 16.49
CA TYR A 181 -41.89 -20.64 15.17
C TYR A 181 -42.59 -19.84 14.06
N LEU A 182 -41.91 -19.58 12.93
CA LEU A 182 -42.49 -19.62 11.59
C LEU A 182 -41.39 -19.86 10.54
N ASN A 183 -41.58 -20.88 9.70
CA ASN A 183 -40.82 -21.10 8.46
C ASN A 183 -41.34 -20.16 7.37
N HIS A 184 -40.43 -19.55 6.61
CA HIS A 184 -40.32 -19.75 5.15
C HIS A 184 -38.97 -19.26 4.65
#